data_AF-A0A0R2GUK4-F1
#
_entry.id   AF-A0A0R2GUK4-F1
#
_cell.length_a   1.000
_cell.length_b   1.000
_cell.length_c   1.000
_cell.angle_alpha   90.00
_cell.angle_beta   90.00
_cell.angle_gamma   90.00
#
_symmetry.space_group_name_H-M   'P 1'
#
loop_
_entity.id
_entity.type
_entity.pdbx_description
1 polymer ?
#
loop_
_entity_poly.entity_id
_entity_poly.type
_entity_poly.pdbx_seq_one_letter_code
_entity_poly.pdbx_strand_id
1 'polypeptide(L)'
;MNAGLYMYRQRPDSLSARQNSTKIFTLAAVEKWIAALALLGLDVAPEIEAYRLRLLSHRSKMELHDAQDVVTYKTVCHTLKMLDKYCPGAKS
;
A
#
# COMPACT_ATOMS: atom_id res chain seq x y z
N MET A 1 23.34 16.51 0.85
CA MET A 1 22.71 16.40 2.18
C MET A 1 21.28 16.93 2.04
N ASN A 2 20.25 16.09 2.15
CA ASN A 2 18.86 16.54 2.04
C ASN A 2 18.46 17.23 3.35
N ALA A 3 18.43 18.55 3.35
CA ALA A 3 17.95 19.33 4.49
C ALA A 3 16.41 19.31 4.48
N GLY A 4 15.80 18.86 5.58
CA GLY A 4 14.36 18.93 5.78
C GLY A 4 13.89 20.37 5.95
N LEU A 5 13.73 21.09 4.84
CA LEU A 5 13.30 22.50 4.81
C LEU A 5 11.80 22.67 5.13
N TYR A 6 11.03 21.59 5.01
CA TYR A 6 9.59 21.60 5.25
C TYR A 6 9.25 20.82 6.51
N MET A 7 8.64 21.50 7.49
CA MET A 7 8.00 20.85 8.63
C MET A 7 6.52 20.64 8.35
N TYR A 8 6.13 19.38 8.17
CA TYR A 8 4.73 19.00 8.11
C TYR A 8 4.12 19.01 9.53
N ARG A 9 3.26 20.00 9.82
CA ARG A 9 2.58 20.09 11.12
C ARG A 9 1.34 19.19 11.14
N GLN A 10 1.42 18.06 11.84
CA GLN A 10 0.26 17.26 12.21
C GLN A 10 -0.31 17.80 13.52
N ARG A 11 -1.53 18.35 13.45
CA ARG A 11 -2.28 18.74 14.64
C ARG A 11 -3.38 17.70 14.90
N PRO A 12 -3.81 17.44 16.14
CA PRO A 12 -4.84 16.44 16.44
C PRO A 12 -6.21 16.74 15.78
N ASP A 13 -6.45 18.00 15.42
CA ASP A 13 -7.62 18.48 14.67
C ASP A 13 -7.39 18.53 13.15
N SER A 14 -6.19 18.22 12.65
CA SER A 14 -5.92 18.29 11.21
C SER A 14 -6.70 17.21 10.46
N LEU A 15 -7.14 17.55 9.25
CA LEU A 15 -7.82 16.61 8.34
C LEU A 15 -6.95 15.37 8.06
N SER A 16 -5.63 15.55 8.03
CA SER A 16 -4.64 14.48 7.89
C SER A 16 -4.46 13.62 9.14
N ALA A 17 -4.67 14.16 10.34
CA ALA A 17 -4.64 13.38 11.58
C ALA A 17 -5.91 12.56 11.79
N ARG A 18 -7.05 13.05 11.28
CA ARG A 18 -8.34 12.36 11.34
C ARG A 18 -8.56 11.35 10.21
N GLN A 19 -7.82 11.45 9.11
CA GLN A 19 -7.93 10.50 8.00
C GLN A 19 -7.02 9.29 8.19
N ASN A 20 -7.63 8.12 8.21
CA ASN A 20 -6.94 6.85 8.11
C ASN A 20 -6.04 6.87 6.86
N SER A 21 -4.72 6.68 7.01
CA SER A 21 -3.75 6.70 5.89
C SER A 21 -4.13 5.75 4.75
N THR A 22 -4.82 4.65 5.07
CA THR A 22 -5.40 3.70 4.11
C THR A 22 -6.50 4.28 3.20
N LYS A 23 -7.16 5.38 3.59
CA LYS A 23 -8.17 6.07 2.76
C LYS A 23 -7.54 7.03 1.76
N ILE A 24 -6.34 7.54 2.04
CA ILE A 24 -5.66 8.54 1.19
C ILE A 24 -5.03 7.87 -0.04
N PHE A 25 -4.51 6.65 0.13
CA PHE A 25 -3.96 5.84 -0.97
C PHE A 25 -4.66 4.49 -1.03
N THR A 26 -5.73 4.40 -1.83
CA THR A 26 -6.45 3.15 -2.07
C THR A 26 -5.59 2.18 -2.88
N LEU A 27 -5.79 0.87 -2.72
CA LEU A 27 -5.06 -0.16 -3.47
C LEU A 27 -5.15 0.07 -5.00
N ALA A 28 -6.34 0.40 -5.48
CA ALA A 28 -6.58 0.72 -6.89
C ALA A 28 -5.76 1.91 -7.41
N ALA A 29 -5.48 2.92 -6.58
CA ALA A 29 -4.65 4.05 -6.98
C ALA A 29 -3.19 3.61 -7.16
N VAL A 30 -2.70 2.71 -6.31
CA VAL A 30 -1.33 2.16 -6.41
C VAL A 30 -1.20 1.28 -7.65
N GLU A 31 -2.18 0.44 -7.92
CA GLU A 31 -2.21 -0.42 -9.11
C GLU A 31 -2.15 0.42 -10.40
N LYS A 32 -2.92 1.51 -10.47
CA LYS A 32 -2.87 2.45 -11.60
C LYS A 32 -1.50 3.11 -11.74
N TRP A 33 -0.87 3.45 -10.62
CA TRP A 33 0.46 4.06 -10.64
C TRP A 33 1.54 3.10 -11.12
N ILE A 34 1.56 1.86 -10.61
CA ILE A 34 2.46 0.80 -11.07
C ILE A 34 2.26 0.54 -12.57
N ALA A 35 1.01 0.46 -13.03
CA ALA A 35 0.71 0.28 -14.44
C ALA A 35 1.23 1.45 -15.29
N ALA A 36 1.06 2.69 -14.84
CA ALA A 36 1.56 3.87 -15.54
C ALA A 36 3.10 3.87 -15.64
N LEU A 37 3.79 3.57 -14.54
CA LEU A 37 5.25 3.48 -14.52
C LEU A 37 5.77 2.36 -15.44
N ALA A 38 5.11 1.20 -15.44
CA ALA A 38 5.45 0.09 -16.31
C ALA A 38 5.27 0.45 -17.79
N LEU A 39 4.19 1.15 -18.15
CA LEU A 39 3.95 1.63 -19.51
C LEU A 39 5.02 2.65 -19.96
N LEU A 40 5.54 3.44 -19.03
CA LEU A 40 6.64 4.37 -19.28
C LEU A 40 8.02 3.70 -19.32
N GLY A 41 8.11 2.39 -19.05
CA GLY A 41 9.37 1.65 -19.01
C GLY A 41 10.25 2.00 -17.79
N LEU A 42 9.65 2.55 -16.73
CA LEU A 42 10.36 2.89 -15.49
C LEU A 42 10.48 1.68 -14.56
N ASP A 43 11.49 1.68 -13.69
CA ASP A 43 11.64 0.64 -12.67
C ASP A 43 10.49 0.71 -11.65
N VAL A 44 9.72 -0.38 -11.59
CA VAL A 44 8.55 -0.53 -10.72
C VAL A 44 8.85 -1.35 -9.47
N ALA A 45 10.05 -1.92 -9.31
CA ALA A 45 10.43 -2.70 -8.15
C ALA A 45 10.14 -1.99 -6.80
N PRO A 46 10.50 -0.70 -6.59
CA PRO A 46 10.21 -0.03 -5.32
C PRO A 46 8.71 0.15 -5.05
N GLU A 47 7.91 0.35 -6.10
CA GLU A 47 6.46 0.53 -5.98
C GLU A 47 5.74 -0.80 -5.71
N ILE A 48 6.26 -1.90 -6.25
CA ILE A 48 5.76 -3.26 -5.95
C ILE A 48 5.99 -3.60 -4.48
N GLU A 49 7.16 -3.27 -3.92
CA GLU A 49 7.43 -3.51 -2.49
C GLU A 49 6.54 -2.63 -1.60
N ALA A 50 6.36 -1.35 -1.96
CA ALA A 50 5.42 -0.47 -1.28
C ALA A 50 3.97 -0.98 -1.35
N TYR A 51 3.57 -1.55 -2.49
CA TYR A 51 2.25 -2.17 -2.67
C TYR A 51 2.08 -3.42 -1.80
N ARG A 52 3.11 -4.27 -1.69
CA ARG A 52 3.11 -5.44 -0.80
C ARG A 52 2.90 -5.05 0.67
N LEU A 53 3.62 -4.05 1.16
CA LEU A 53 3.45 -3.53 2.53
C LEU A 53 2.03 -3.00 2.77
N ARG A 54 1.44 -2.33 1.77
CA ARG A 54 0.05 -1.85 1.85
C ARG A 54 -0.96 -2.99 1.88
N LEU A 55 -0.78 -4.04 1.07
CA LEU A 55 -1.63 -5.22 1.08
C LEU A 55 -1.59 -5.94 2.45
N LEU A 56 -0.40 -6.07 3.06
CA LEU A 56 -0.26 -6.63 4.40
C LEU A 56 -1.01 -5.79 5.46
N SER A 57 -0.86 -4.46 5.42
CA SER A 57 -1.60 -3.57 6.33
C SER A 57 -3.12 -3.66 6.13
N HIS A 58 -3.57 -3.74 4.88
CA HIS A 58 -4.98 -3.87 4.53
C HIS A 58 -5.56 -5.20 5.04
N ARG A 59 -4.81 -6.30 4.91
CA ARG A 59 -5.17 -7.61 5.46
C ARG A 59 -5.36 -7.56 6.98
N SER A 60 -4.37 -7.03 7.72
CA SER A 60 -4.46 -6.95 9.18
C SER A 60 -5.63 -6.10 9.67
N LYS A 61 -5.94 -4.99 8.97
CA LYS A 61 -7.11 -4.16 9.30
C LYS A 61 -8.44 -4.88 9.04
N MET A 62 -8.51 -5.68 7.98
CA MET A 62 -9.71 -6.48 7.66
C MET A 62 -9.93 -7.64 8.63
N GLU A 63 -8.84 -8.27 9.13
CA GLU A 63 -8.92 -9.31 10.17
C GLU A 63 -9.45 -8.75 11.52
N LEU A 64 -9.21 -7.46 11.81
CA LEU A 64 -9.63 -6.79 13.07
C LEU A 64 -11.09 -6.31 13.09
N HIS A 65 -11.72 -6.09 11.92
CA HIS A 65 -13.04 -5.44 11.81
C HIS A 65 -14.15 -6.37 11.31
N ASP A 66 -14.02 -7.68 11.56
CA ASP A 66 -15.02 -8.70 11.22
C ASP A 66 -15.51 -8.60 9.75
N ALA A 67 -14.57 -8.85 8.84
CA ALA A 67 -14.77 -9.24 7.44
C ALA A 67 -16.10 -8.82 6.77
N GLN A 68 -16.42 -7.52 6.79
CA GLN A 68 -17.59 -6.98 6.09
C GLN A 68 -17.49 -7.20 4.56
N ASP A 69 -16.28 -7.47 4.05
CA ASP A 69 -16.01 -7.69 2.63
C ASP A 69 -15.02 -8.85 2.39
N VAL A 70 -15.54 -10.07 2.52
CA VAL A 70 -14.80 -11.34 2.35
C VAL A 70 -14.20 -11.48 0.95
N VAL A 71 -14.83 -10.89 -0.08
CA VAL A 71 -14.34 -10.96 -1.46
C VAL A 71 -13.04 -10.20 -1.58
N THR A 72 -13.03 -8.95 -1.13
CA THR A 72 -11.83 -8.10 -1.14
C THR A 72 -10.72 -8.67 -0.26
N TYR A 73 -11.06 -9.31 0.86
CA TYR A 73 -10.06 -10.01 1.68
C TYR A 73 -9.40 -11.19 0.93
N LYS A 74 -10.20 -12.00 0.21
CA LYS A 74 -9.68 -13.13 -0.58
C LYS A 74 -8.77 -12.66 -1.71
N THR A 75 -9.11 -11.57 -2.40
CA THR A 75 -8.28 -11.03 -3.49
C THR A 75 -6.95 -10.50 -2.95
N VAL A 76 -6.95 -9.79 -1.81
CA VAL A 76 -5.72 -9.34 -1.14
C VAL A 76 -4.85 -10.52 -0.70
N CYS A 77 -5.44 -11.56 -0.12
CA CYS A 77 -4.69 -12.76 0.25
C CYS A 77 -4.10 -13.50 -0.97
N HIS A 78 -4.86 -13.57 -2.07
CA HIS A 78 -4.41 -14.21 -3.29
C HIS A 78 -3.26 -13.44 -3.96
N THR A 79 -3.39 -12.11 -4.07
CA THR A 79 -2.34 -11.24 -4.63
C THR A 79 -1.06 -11.30 -3.81
N LEU A 80 -1.14 -11.31 -2.47
CA LEU A 80 0.03 -11.52 -1.61
C LEU A 80 0.73 -12.86 -1.89
N LYS A 81 -0.04 -13.96 -2.01
CA LYS A 81 0.53 -15.27 -2.36
C LYS A 81 1.22 -15.27 -3.72
N MET A 82 0.65 -14.58 -4.70
CA MET A 82 1.27 -14.43 -6.02
C MET A 82 2.58 -13.65 -5.93
N LEU A 83 2.58 -12.53 -5.21
CA LEU A 83 3.80 -11.74 -5.00
C LEU A 83 4.90 -12.55 -4.30
N ASP A 84 4.55 -13.32 -3.26
CA ASP A 84 5.52 -14.17 -2.55
C ASP A 84 6.07 -15.30 -3.44
N LYS A 85 5.24 -15.88 -4.31
CA LYS A 85 5.64 -16.96 -5.23
C LYS A 85 6.60 -16.46 -6.31
N TYR A 86 6.33 -15.29 -6.88
CA TYR A 86 7.07 -14.77 -8.03
C TYR A 86 8.15 -13.76 -7.66
N CYS A 87 8.21 -13.32 -6.40
CA CYS A 87 9.26 -12.46 -5.87
C CYS A 87 9.80 -13.02 -4.53
N PRO A 88 10.49 -14.19 -4.54
CA PRO A 88 10.95 -14.85 -3.32
C PRO A 88 12.11 -14.13 -2.59
N GLY A 89 12.58 -12.98 -3.08
CA GLY A 89 13.82 -12.32 -2.66
C GLY A 89 13.73 -11.36 -1.47
N ALA A 90 12.54 -11.05 -0.96
CA ALA A 90 12.38 -10.13 0.18
C ALA A 90 12.23 -10.88 1.52
N LYS A 91 13.05 -11.91 1.73
CA LYS A 91 13.39 -12.43 3.05
C LYS A 91 14.83 -12.00 3.34
N SER A 92 14.98 -10.81 3.92
CA SER A 92 16.18 -10.44 4.67
C SER A 92 15.97 -10.73 6.14
#